data_AF-A0A3N0D793-F1
#
_entry.id   AF-A0A3N0D793-F1
#
_cell.length_a   1.000
_cell.length_b   1.000
_cell.length_c   1.000
_cell.angle_alpha   90.00
_cell.angle_beta   90.00
_cell.angle_gamma   90.00
#
_symmetry.space_group_name_H-M   'P 1'
#
loop_
_entity.id
_entity.type
_entity.pdbx_description
1 polymer ?
#
loop_
_entity_poly.entity_id
_entity_poly.type
_entity_poly.pdbx_seq_one_letter_code
_entity_poly.pdbx_strand_id
1 'polypeptide(L)'
;MRVKVAATATRSGVLLRLTEVQKQLICETLMFHADRPDGDRPSIVRLGVDRASAAQVMKKAAGSNSEFQLNEIHVLFAALVSAPVMMPSEEVFYERIGFFREQALALAGGLVSAVGEAPSWTGEPSGSA
;
A
#
# COMPACT_ATOMS: atom_id res chain seq x y z
N MET A 1 -13.10 -9.77 3.55
CA MET A 1 -12.70 -8.97 2.36
C MET A 1 -12.01 -9.90 1.36
N ARG A 2 -12.30 -9.81 0.06
CA ARG A 2 -11.51 -10.54 -0.96
C ARG A 2 -10.16 -9.83 -1.13
N VAL A 3 -9.07 -10.58 -1.02
CA VAL A 3 -7.72 -10.03 -0.86
C VAL A 3 -6.97 -9.93 -2.20
N LYS A 4 -7.53 -10.48 -3.28
CA LYS A 4 -6.86 -10.50 -4.58
C LYS A 4 -6.61 -9.08 -5.06
N VAL A 5 -5.33 -8.71 -5.13
CA VAL A 5 -4.85 -7.51 -5.83
C VAL A 5 -4.42 -7.97 -7.21
N ALA A 6 -4.79 -7.23 -8.25
CA ALA A 6 -4.23 -7.43 -9.57
C ALA A 6 -3.21 -6.34 -9.85
N ALA A 7 -2.10 -6.72 -10.47
CA ALA A 7 -1.05 -5.81 -10.86
C ALA A 7 -0.72 -5.98 -12.33
N THR A 8 -0.22 -4.92 -12.96
CA THR A 8 0.32 -4.96 -14.32
C THR A 8 1.63 -4.20 -14.30
N ALA A 9 2.73 -4.85 -14.70
CA ALA A 9 4.00 -4.16 -14.86
C ALA A 9 3.87 -3.17 -16.02
N THR A 10 4.43 -1.99 -15.84
CA THR A 10 4.47 -0.92 -16.84
C THR A 10 5.94 -0.63 -17.16
N ARG A 11 6.19 0.35 -18.04
CA ARG A 11 7.57 0.75 -18.36
C ARG A 11 8.34 1.28 -17.14
N SER A 12 7.66 1.99 -16.25
CA SER A 12 8.29 2.71 -15.15
C SER A 12 7.92 2.17 -13.76
N GLY A 13 6.85 1.39 -13.62
CA GLY A 13 6.40 0.90 -12.32
C GLY A 13 5.35 -0.20 -12.45
N VAL A 14 4.41 -0.24 -11.52
CA VAL A 14 3.35 -1.25 -11.44
C VAL A 14 2.00 -0.57 -11.23
N LEU A 15 1.07 -0.85 -12.14
CA LEU A 15 -0.32 -0.43 -11.99
C LEU A 15 -1.04 -1.40 -11.06
N LEU A 16 -1.43 -0.94 -9.86
CA LEU A 16 -2.21 -1.73 -8.91
C LEU A 16 -3.71 -1.49 -9.11
N ARG A 17 -4.48 -2.58 -9.26
CA ARG A 17 -5.94 -2.55 -9.31
C ARG A 17 -6.49 -2.85 -7.92
N LEU A 18 -6.72 -1.79 -7.16
CA LEU A 18 -7.26 -1.82 -5.80
C LEU A 18 -8.75 -1.51 -5.81
N THR A 19 -9.53 -2.26 -5.03
CA THR A 19 -10.93 -1.91 -4.75
C THR A 19 -11.00 -0.73 -3.77
N GLU A 20 -12.14 -0.03 -3.71
CA GLU A 20 -12.30 1.10 -2.78
C GLU A 20 -12.07 0.70 -1.31
N VAL A 21 -12.48 -0.51 -0.92
CA VAL A 21 -12.25 -1.03 0.44
C VAL A 21 -10.75 -1.25 0.70
N GLN A 22 -10.00 -1.75 -0.29
CA GLN A 22 -8.54 -1.93 -0.17
C GLN A 22 -7.82 -0.58 -0.10
N LYS A 23 -8.25 0.40 -0.91
CA LYS A 23 -7.72 1.77 -0.86
C LYS A 23 -7.97 2.40 0.51
N GLN A 24 -9.18 2.25 1.05
CA GLN A 24 -9.52 2.76 2.38
C GLN A 24 -8.61 2.17 3.44
N LEU A 25 -8.46 0.84 3.50
CA LEU A 25 -7.55 0.18 4.45
C LEU A 25 -6.09 0.67 4.32
N ILE A 26 -5.60 0.84 3.09
CA ILE A 26 -4.26 1.41 2.85
C ILE A 26 -4.18 2.85 3.36
N CYS A 27 -5.17 3.68 3.08
CA CYS A 27 -5.18 5.08 3.52
C CYS A 27 -5.25 5.19 5.04
N GLU A 28 -6.10 4.40 5.72
CA GLU A 28 -6.22 4.40 7.18
C GLU A 28 -4.90 3.97 7.85
N THR A 29 -4.24 2.94 7.31
CA THR A 29 -2.94 2.49 7.82
C THR A 29 -1.82 3.51 7.57
N LEU A 30 -1.78 4.16 6.41
CA LEU A 30 -0.82 5.24 6.13
C LEU A 30 -1.08 6.47 7.00
N MET A 31 -2.35 6.86 7.19
CA MET A 31 -2.75 7.97 8.05
C MET A 31 -2.37 7.71 9.50
N PHE A 32 -2.57 6.48 10.00
CA PHE A 32 -2.11 6.07 11.32
C PHE A 32 -0.61 6.32 11.52
N HIS A 33 0.23 6.07 10.50
CA HIS A 33 1.66 6.36 10.57
C HIS A 33 1.99 7.84 10.42
N ALA A 34 1.29 8.56 9.54
CA ALA A 34 1.52 9.98 9.28
C ALA A 34 1.19 10.85 10.51
N ASP A 35 0.14 10.49 11.25
CA ASP A 35 -0.34 11.22 12.43
C ASP A 35 0.51 11.01 13.69
N ARG A 36 1.55 10.16 13.62
CA ARG A 36 2.36 9.87 14.81
C ARG A 36 3.22 11.08 15.19
N PRO A 37 3.30 11.40 16.50
CA PRO A 37 4.10 12.52 16.99
C PRO A 37 5.59 12.18 17.13
N ASP A 38 6.02 10.96 16.78
CA ASP A 38 7.39 10.48 17.01
C ASP A 38 8.42 10.93 15.95
N GLY A 39 7.99 11.77 15.00
CA GLY A 39 8.86 12.44 14.02
C GLY A 39 9.25 11.57 12.83
N ASP A 40 10.17 12.06 12.00
CA ASP A 40 10.45 11.43 10.70
C ASP A 40 11.36 10.20 10.80
N ARG A 41 12.27 10.14 11.79
CA ARG A 41 13.20 8.99 11.93
C ARG A 41 12.46 7.67 12.16
N PRO A 42 11.48 7.56 13.08
CA PRO A 42 10.70 6.34 13.22
C PRO A 42 9.87 6.01 11.96
N SER A 43 9.38 7.01 11.23
CA SER A 43 8.67 6.81 9.96
C SER A 43 9.60 6.18 8.91
N ILE A 44 10.83 6.68 8.77
CA ILE A 44 11.84 6.13 7.85
C ILE A 44 12.17 4.69 8.20
N VAL A 45 12.34 4.36 9.48
CA VAL A 45 12.64 2.98 9.90
C VAL A 45 11.47 2.03 9.61
N ARG A 46 10.23 2.48 9.80
CA ARG A 46 9.04 1.63 9.62
C ARG A 46 8.63 1.48 8.16
N LEU A 47 8.68 2.56 7.39
CA LEU A 47 8.09 2.66 6.05
C LEU A 47 9.14 2.79 4.94
N GLY A 48 10.39 3.05 5.29
CA GLY A 48 11.46 3.38 4.34
C GLY A 48 11.44 4.85 3.87
N VAL A 49 10.50 5.67 4.33
CA VAL A 49 10.31 7.07 3.91
C VAL A 49 9.91 7.97 5.07
N ASP A 50 10.11 9.28 4.92
CA ASP A 50 9.59 10.27 5.88
C ASP A 50 8.06 10.44 5.79
N ARG A 51 7.49 11.20 6.74
CA ARG A 51 6.03 11.38 6.84
C ARG A 51 5.45 12.15 5.66
N ALA A 52 6.19 13.11 5.11
CA ALA A 52 5.73 13.88 3.95
C ALA A 52 5.61 12.99 2.70
N SER A 53 6.61 12.13 2.48
CA SER A 53 6.63 11.14 1.40
C SER A 53 5.55 10.08 1.59
N ALA A 54 5.35 9.58 2.82
CA ALA A 54 4.24 8.67 3.13
C ALA A 54 2.87 9.30 2.81
N ALA A 55 2.68 10.59 3.12
CA ALA A 55 1.46 11.32 2.78
C ALA A 55 1.27 11.49 1.26
N GLN A 56 2.34 11.64 0.48
CA GLN A 56 2.27 11.64 -0.99
C GLN A 56 1.85 10.28 -1.54
N VAL A 57 2.42 9.19 -1.02
CA VAL A 57 2.02 7.83 -1.38
C VAL A 57 0.56 7.57 -1.02
N MET A 58 0.08 8.06 0.12
CA MET A 58 -1.33 7.98 0.52
C MET A 58 -2.25 8.70 -0.47
N LYS A 59 -1.93 9.95 -0.85
CA LYS A 59 -2.70 10.70 -1.86
C LYS A 59 -2.78 9.95 -3.19
N LYS A 60 -1.67 9.31 -3.58
CA LYS A 60 -1.60 8.47 -4.78
C LYS A 60 -2.45 7.20 -4.65
N ALA A 61 -2.45 6.55 -3.50
CA ALA A 61 -3.29 5.38 -3.22
C ALA A 61 -4.79 5.68 -3.24
N ALA A 62 -5.20 6.88 -2.85
CA ALA A 62 -6.58 7.34 -2.95
C ALA A 62 -7.04 7.60 -4.40
N GLY A 63 -6.09 7.79 -5.34
CA GLY A 63 -6.37 8.01 -6.75
C GLY A 63 -6.97 6.80 -7.48
N SER A 64 -7.48 7.03 -8.69
CA SER A 64 -7.89 5.98 -9.61
C SER A 64 -6.70 5.56 -10.50
N ASN A 65 -6.51 4.25 -10.68
CA ASN A 65 -5.50 3.69 -11.59
C ASN A 65 -4.07 4.23 -11.39
N SER A 66 -3.63 4.32 -10.13
CA SER A 66 -2.29 4.82 -9.81
C SER A 66 -1.20 3.80 -10.14
N GLU A 67 -0.20 4.24 -10.90
CA GLU A 67 1.03 3.47 -11.16
C GLU A 67 2.06 3.73 -10.05
N PHE A 68 2.52 2.69 -9.37
CA PHE A 68 3.45 2.80 -8.26
C PHE A 68 4.85 2.31 -8.62
N GLN A 69 5.87 3.01 -8.13
CA GLN A 69 7.23 2.53 -8.09
C GLN A 69 7.37 1.44 -7.01
N LEU A 70 8.35 0.55 -7.15
CA LEU A 70 8.55 -0.55 -6.17
C LEU A 70 8.79 -0.03 -4.75
N ASN A 71 9.49 1.10 -4.58
CA ASN A 71 9.67 1.73 -3.29
C ASN A 71 8.35 2.26 -2.71
N GLU A 72 7.45 2.81 -3.52
CA GLU A 72 6.11 3.23 -3.07
C GLU A 72 5.26 2.01 -2.68
N ILE A 73 5.33 0.90 -3.42
CA ILE A 73 4.64 -0.35 -3.05
C ILE A 73 5.18 -0.90 -1.73
N HIS A 74 6.50 -0.80 -1.50
CA HIS A 74 7.10 -1.13 -0.21
C HIS A 74 6.50 -0.29 0.92
N VAL A 75 6.29 1.02 0.72
CA VAL A 75 5.63 1.88 1.72
C VAL A 75 4.21 1.37 2.04
N LEU A 76 3.42 0.98 1.03
CA LEU A 76 2.08 0.41 1.23
C LEU A 76 2.15 -0.88 2.05
N PHE A 77 3.03 -1.80 1.65
CA PHE A 77 3.24 -3.09 2.34
C PHE A 77 3.68 -2.86 3.80
N ALA A 78 4.68 -2.01 4.00
CA ALA A 78 5.26 -1.73 5.30
C ALA A 78 4.23 -1.09 6.25
N ALA A 79 3.37 -0.19 5.76
CA ALA A 79 2.30 0.40 6.55
C ALA A 79 1.30 -0.67 7.03
N LEU A 80 0.86 -1.56 6.13
CA LEU A 80 -0.08 -2.64 6.42
C LEU A 80 0.47 -3.67 7.42
N VAL A 81 1.77 -3.97 7.36
CA VAL A 81 2.41 -4.96 8.26
C VAL A 81 2.77 -4.35 9.61
N SER A 82 3.23 -3.10 9.64
CA SER A 82 3.71 -2.48 10.88
C SER A 82 2.57 -1.98 11.78
N ALA A 83 1.45 -1.53 11.22
CA ALA A 83 0.33 -1.02 12.02
C ALA A 83 -0.22 -2.06 13.03
N PRO A 84 -0.47 -3.33 12.65
CA PRO A 84 -0.90 -4.37 13.60
C PRO A 84 0.10 -4.64 14.72
N VAL A 85 1.41 -4.57 14.44
CA VAL A 85 2.48 -4.82 15.42
C VAL A 85 2.55 -3.70 16.47
N MET A 86 2.18 -2.48 16.08
CA MET A 86 2.25 -1.30 16.94
C MET A 86 1.04 -1.14 17.86
N MET A 87 0.02 -1.97 17.71
CA MET A 87 -1.20 -1.92 18.50
C MET A 87 -1.28 -3.16 19.40
N PRO A 88 -1.73 -3.02 20.66
CA PRO A 88 -1.69 -4.12 21.62
C PRO A 88 -2.78 -5.18 21.43
N SER A 89 -3.96 -4.82 20.90
CA SER A 89 -5.10 -5.75 20.72
C SER A 89 -5.83 -5.57 19.38
N GLU A 90 -6.60 -6.59 18.99
CA GLU A 90 -7.49 -6.54 17.82
C GLU A 90 -8.50 -5.40 17.94
N GLU A 91 -9.09 -5.22 19.12
CA GLU A 91 -10.05 -4.15 19.43
C GLU A 91 -9.46 -2.77 19.18
N VAL A 92 -8.27 -2.48 19.70
CA VAL A 92 -7.59 -1.19 19.47
C VAL A 92 -7.29 -0.97 17.99
N PHE A 93 -6.94 -2.04 17.27
CA PHE A 93 -6.72 -1.96 15.83
C PHE A 93 -8.00 -1.65 15.06
N TYR A 94 -9.08 -2.34 15.39
CA TYR A 94 -10.38 -2.13 14.77
C TYR A 94 -10.94 -0.73 15.07
N GLU A 95 -10.87 -0.26 16.31
CA GLU A 95 -11.30 1.09 16.69
C GLU A 95 -10.51 2.19 15.97
N ARG A 96 -9.21 1.98 15.76
CA ARG A 96 -8.33 3.00 15.17
C ARG A 96 -8.32 2.98 13.64
N ILE A 97 -8.33 1.81 13.02
CA ILE A 97 -8.18 1.62 11.57
C ILE A 97 -9.53 1.37 10.88
N GLY A 98 -10.53 0.85 11.60
CA GLY A 98 -11.84 0.48 11.05
C GLY A 98 -11.87 -0.89 10.35
N PHE A 99 -10.81 -1.68 10.48
CA PHE A 99 -10.64 -2.99 9.84
C PHE A 99 -10.02 -4.00 10.80
N PHE A 100 -10.13 -5.29 10.49
CA PHE A 100 -9.46 -6.35 11.27
C PHE A 100 -7.98 -6.50 10.87
N ARG A 101 -7.11 -6.90 11.80
CA ARG A 101 -5.67 -7.11 11.54
C ARG A 101 -5.42 -8.10 10.43
N GLU A 102 -6.22 -9.17 10.39
CA GLU A 102 -6.14 -10.19 9.34
C GLU A 102 -6.32 -9.57 7.95
N GLN A 103 -7.20 -8.57 7.81
CA GLN A 103 -7.45 -7.91 6.53
C GLN A 103 -6.23 -7.10 6.07
N ALA A 104 -5.55 -6.43 6.99
CA ALA A 104 -4.31 -5.68 6.70
C ALA A 104 -3.18 -6.61 6.27
N LEU A 105 -2.93 -7.68 7.04
CA LEU A 105 -1.89 -8.66 6.74
C LEU A 105 -2.17 -9.42 5.44
N ALA A 106 -3.42 -9.79 5.22
CA ALA A 106 -3.80 -10.46 3.98
C ALA A 106 -3.59 -9.52 2.78
N LEU A 107 -4.01 -8.25 2.88
CA LEU A 107 -3.77 -7.27 1.81
C LEU A 107 -2.28 -7.06 1.54
N ALA A 108 -1.44 -7.02 2.58
CA ALA A 108 0.01 -6.95 2.43
C ALA A 108 0.56 -8.15 1.64
N GLY A 109 0.12 -9.37 1.97
CA GLY A 109 0.45 -10.57 1.20
C GLY A 109 -0.05 -10.49 -0.25
N GLY A 110 -1.26 -9.99 -0.45
CA GLY A 110 -1.86 -9.76 -1.77
C GLY A 110 -1.04 -8.80 -2.64
N LEU A 111 -0.45 -7.74 -2.06
CA LEU A 111 0.45 -6.83 -2.78
C LEU A 111 1.71 -7.56 -3.28
N VAL A 112 2.35 -8.35 -2.41
CA VAL A 112 3.57 -9.10 -2.76
C VAL A 112 3.29 -10.11 -3.86
N SER A 113 2.23 -10.91 -3.72
CA SER A 113 1.81 -11.86 -4.75
C SER A 113 1.49 -11.17 -6.07
N ALA A 114 0.72 -10.08 -6.04
CA ALA A 114 0.34 -9.35 -7.25
C ALA A 114 1.56 -8.82 -8.00
N VAL A 115 2.54 -8.23 -7.30
CA VAL A 115 3.78 -7.73 -7.93
C VAL A 115 4.62 -8.88 -8.48
N GLY A 116 4.74 -10.00 -7.76
CA GLY A 116 5.50 -11.17 -8.23
C GLY A 116 4.87 -11.89 -9.42
N GLU A 117 3.54 -11.84 -9.54
CA GLU A 117 2.76 -12.42 -10.64
C GLU A 117 2.47 -11.43 -11.77
N ALA A 118 2.89 -10.17 -11.62
CA ALA A 118 2.59 -9.13 -12.60
C ALA A 118 3.21 -9.54 -13.95
N PRO A 119 2.41 -9.65 -15.03
CA PRO A 119 2.95 -9.97 -16.34
C PRO A 119 3.98 -8.90 -16.71
N SER A 120 5.16 -9.33 -17.16
CA SER A 120 6.21 -8.42 -17.61
C SER A 120 5.64 -7.53 -18.72
N TRP A 121 6.02 -6.25 -18.70
CA TRP A 121 5.64 -5.35 -19.77
C TRP A 121 6.27 -5.85 -21.08
N THR A 122 5.45 -6.39 -21.99
CA THR A 122 5.92 -6.97 -23.25
C THR A 122 6.12 -5.92 -24.35
N GLY A 123 5.80 -4.65 -24.08
CA GLY A 123 6.19 -3.52 -24.91
C GLY A 123 5.98 -3.73 -26.41
N GLU A 124 4.75 -3.96 -26.85
CA GLU A 124 4.41 -3.66 -28.24
C GLU A 124 3.85 -2.24 -28.28
N PRO A 125 4.51 -1.29 -28.96
CA PRO A 125 3.75 -0.24 -29.61
C PRO A 125 2.88 -0.98 -30.61
N SER A 126 1.58 -1.05 -30.34
CA SER A 126 0.61 -1.30 -31.39
C SER A 126 0.90 -0.28 -32.49
N GLY A 127 1.59 -0.72 -33.55
CA GLY A 127 1.65 0.00 -34.82
C GLY A 127 0.20 0.25 -35.28
N SER A 128 -0.10 1.21 -36.13
CA SER A 128 0.72 1.83 -37.15
C SER A 128 -0.21 2.78 -37.92
N ALA A 129 0.29 3.93 -38.38
CA ALA A 129 0.03 4.51 -39.71
C ALA A 129 0.92 5.74 -39.87
#